data_AF-A0A937REP3-F1
#
_entry.id   AF-A0A937REP3-F1
#
_cell.length_a   1.000
_cell.length_b   1.000
_cell.length_c   1.000
_cell.angle_alpha   90.00
_cell.angle_beta   90.00
_cell.angle_gamma   90.00
#
_symmetry.space_group_name_H-M   'P 1'
#
loop_
_entity.id
_entity.type
_entity.pdbx_description
1 polymer ?
#
loop_
_entity_poly.entity_id
_entity_poly.type
_entity_poly.pdbx_seq_one_letter_code
_entity_poly.pdbx_strand_id
1 'polypeptide(L)'
;MTGTLDRLDAERAIRRTHFRFFQLADLGDFGALGQECFTAGADIEYRIMPGPPQRFHGRDAFVGFMLAGRAPAAARARGGGPVVAHTSAPPDIDWDAGRPRLTGYATVWHWAAANTPTGHPRPADWTTIGLVEDDYQKVDGRWLIARRLITPAAGLVAVGTPPGRGREVPR
;
A
#
# COMPACT_ATOMS: atom_id res chain seq x y z
N MET A 1 3.45 17.52 28.59
CA MET A 1 3.25 18.33 27.37
C MET A 1 4.24 17.82 26.34
N THR A 2 3.79 17.32 25.19
CA THR A 2 4.67 16.99 24.05
C THR A 2 5.20 18.30 23.49
N GLY A 3 6.52 18.48 23.44
CA GLY A 3 7.15 19.67 22.87
C GLY A 3 7.02 19.69 21.34
N THR A 4 7.28 20.85 20.72
CA THR A 4 7.30 20.98 19.25
C THR A 4 8.29 20.00 18.60
N LEU A 5 9.43 19.75 19.22
CA LEU A 5 10.43 18.78 18.75
C LEU A 5 9.88 17.34 18.80
N ASP A 6 9.21 16.96 19.89
CA ASP A 6 8.59 15.62 20.01
C ASP A 6 7.56 15.37 18.90
N ARG A 7 6.80 16.42 18.53
CA ARG A 7 5.82 16.35 17.45
C ARG A 7 6.51 16.18 16.09
N LEU A 8 7.57 16.94 15.80
CA LEU A 8 8.32 16.80 14.55
C LEU A 8 8.97 15.41 14.40
N ASP A 9 9.51 14.86 15.49
CA ASP A 9 10.09 13.52 15.48
C ASP A 9 9.02 12.45 15.31
N ALA A 10 7.83 12.63 15.91
CA ALA A 10 6.69 11.76 15.69
C ALA A 10 6.22 11.80 14.22
N GLU A 11 6.06 12.98 13.63
CA GLU A 11 5.67 13.14 12.23
C GLU A 11 6.69 12.49 11.27
N ARG A 12 7.99 12.63 11.54
CA ARG A 12 9.05 11.95 10.78
C ARG A 12 8.94 10.43 10.90
N ALA A 13 8.72 9.91 12.11
CA ALA A 13 8.54 8.48 12.34
C ALA A 13 7.30 7.94 11.61
N ILE A 14 6.19 8.67 11.65
CA ILE A 14 4.94 8.34 10.94
C ILE A 14 5.18 8.28 9.42
N ARG A 15 5.86 9.28 8.84
CA ARG A 15 6.21 9.27 7.41
C ARG A 15 7.09 8.08 7.04
N ARG A 16 8.02 7.68 7.92
CA ARG A 16 8.83 6.47 7.72
C ARG A 16 7.97 5.21 7.74
N THR A 17 7.05 5.07 8.68
CA THR A 17 6.12 3.92 8.73
C THR A 17 5.24 3.85 7.49
N HIS A 18 4.68 4.99 7.04
CA HIS A 18 3.89 5.11 5.81
C HIS A 18 4.67 4.65 4.57
N PHE A 19 5.89 5.15 4.40
CA PHE A 19 6.75 4.75 3.30
C PHE A 19 7.17 3.27 3.39
N ARG A 20 7.51 2.81 4.59
CA ARG A 20 7.93 1.43 4.85
C ARG A 20 6.83 0.43 4.50
N PHE A 21 5.56 0.76 4.75
CA PHE A 21 4.43 -0.07 4.33
C PHE A 21 4.50 -0.35 2.83
N PHE A 22 4.69 0.66 2.00
CA PHE A 22 4.73 0.51 0.55
C PHE A 22 5.94 -0.28 0.08
N GLN A 23 7.11 -0.03 0.67
CA GLN A 23 8.32 -0.81 0.36
C GLN A 23 8.12 -2.30 0.66
N LEU A 24 7.55 -2.63 1.82
CA LEU A 24 7.29 -4.02 2.21
C LEU A 24 6.20 -4.65 1.35
N ALA A 25 5.20 -3.87 0.91
CA ALA A 25 4.18 -4.34 -0.02
C ALA A 25 4.75 -4.66 -1.41
N ASP A 26 5.66 -3.83 -1.92
CA ASP A 26 6.34 -4.00 -3.21
C ASP A 26 7.28 -5.22 -3.21
N LEU A 27 8.01 -5.43 -2.12
CA LEU A 27 8.76 -6.67 -1.87
C LEU A 27 7.82 -7.87 -1.60
N GLY A 28 6.58 -7.55 -1.22
CA GLY A 28 5.55 -8.39 -0.63
C GLY A 28 6.05 -9.28 0.51
N ASP A 29 6.86 -8.69 1.38
CA ASP A 29 7.15 -9.21 2.70
C ASP A 29 6.00 -8.81 3.64
N PHE A 30 4.87 -9.52 3.49
CA PHE A 30 3.65 -9.20 4.22
C PHE A 30 3.75 -9.53 5.71
N GLY A 31 4.62 -10.46 6.09
CA GLY A 31 4.91 -10.76 7.50
C GLY A 31 5.55 -9.56 8.19
N ALA A 32 6.64 -9.04 7.62
CA ALA A 32 7.26 -7.82 8.12
C ALA A 32 6.32 -6.63 8.03
N LEU A 33 5.55 -6.50 6.94
CA LEU A 33 4.57 -5.42 6.78
C LEU A 33 3.57 -5.36 7.94
N GLY A 34 2.99 -6.49 8.33
CA GLY A 34 2.09 -6.54 9.48
C GLY A 34 2.78 -6.10 10.77
N GLN A 35 3.99 -6.61 11.03
CA GLN A 35 4.71 -6.39 12.29
C GLN A 35 5.31 -4.99 12.43
N GLU A 36 5.77 -4.41 11.34
CA GLU A 36 6.49 -3.12 11.33
C GLU A 36 5.56 -1.93 11.11
N CYS A 37 4.40 -2.12 10.46
CA CYS A 37 3.55 -1.02 10.05
C CYS A 37 2.24 -0.92 10.82
N PHE A 38 1.69 -2.03 11.34
CA PHE A 38 0.37 -2.03 11.99
C PHE A 38 0.45 -2.36 13.47
N THR A 39 -0.43 -1.72 14.24
CA THR A 39 -0.77 -2.21 15.59
C THR A 39 -1.42 -3.60 15.49
N ALA A 40 -1.35 -4.39 16.56
CA ALA A 40 -1.91 -5.74 16.57
C ALA A 40 -3.42 -5.75 16.25
N GLY A 41 -4.16 -4.79 16.81
CA GLY A 41 -5.61 -4.64 16.65
C GLY A 41 -6.02 -3.65 15.56
N ALA A 42 -5.18 -3.39 14.56
CA ALA A 42 -5.48 -2.35 13.56
C ALA A 42 -6.78 -2.63 12.79
N ASP A 43 -7.57 -1.58 12.56
CA ASP A 43 -8.76 -1.63 11.70
C ASP A 43 -8.41 -1.21 10.27
N ILE A 44 -8.56 -2.11 9.31
CA ILE A 44 -8.09 -1.90 7.93
C ILE A 44 -9.26 -2.05 6.97
N GLU A 45 -9.53 -1.03 6.16
CA GLU A 45 -10.60 -1.03 5.18
C GLU A 45 -10.11 -0.56 3.81
N TYR A 46 -10.38 -1.37 2.78
CA TYR A 46 -10.08 -1.07 1.38
C TYR A 46 -11.39 -0.96 0.61
N ARG A 47 -11.67 0.24 0.09
CA ARG A 47 -12.82 0.57 -0.77
C ARG A 47 -12.40 0.90 -2.21
N ILE A 48 -11.20 0.47 -2.61
CA ILE A 48 -10.58 0.84 -3.88
C ILE A 48 -10.76 -0.21 -4.98
N MET A 49 -10.97 -1.47 -4.62
CA MET A 49 -11.18 -2.55 -5.58
C MET A 49 -12.66 -2.62 -5.99
N PRO A 50 -12.98 -3.06 -7.22
CA PRO A 50 -14.36 -3.39 -7.61
C PRO A 50 -14.97 -4.42 -6.65
N GLY A 51 -16.22 -4.19 -6.24
CA GLY A 51 -16.96 -5.06 -5.33
C GLY A 51 -17.17 -4.47 -3.93
N PRO A 52 -17.59 -5.29 -2.95
CA PRO A 52 -17.83 -4.81 -1.59
C PRO A 52 -16.52 -4.37 -0.90
N PRO A 53 -16.57 -3.40 0.03
CA PRO A 53 -15.44 -3.04 0.86
C PRO A 53 -14.80 -4.25 1.54
N GLN A 54 -13.48 -4.34 1.46
CA GLN A 54 -12.71 -5.35 2.19
C GLN A 54 -12.34 -4.79 3.55
N ARG A 55 -12.70 -5.51 4.62
CA ARG A 55 -12.49 -5.08 6.00
C ARG A 55 -11.75 -6.16 6.77
N PHE A 56 -10.77 -5.73 7.56
CA PHE A 56 -9.95 -6.60 8.39
C PHE A 56 -9.82 -6.00 9.78
N HIS A 57 -10.07 -6.83 10.79
CA HIS A 57 -9.82 -6.49 12.18
C HIS A 57 -8.56 -7.20 12.64
N GLY A 58 -7.54 -6.41 12.99
CA GLY A 58 -6.22 -6.87 13.36
C GLY A 58 -5.30 -7.13 12.15
N ARG A 59 -4.01 -6.89 12.37
CA ARG A 59 -2.98 -7.03 11.33
C ARG A 59 -2.89 -8.44 10.77
N ASP A 60 -3.12 -9.48 11.58
CA ASP A 60 -2.96 -10.87 11.19
C ASP A 60 -4.04 -11.30 10.18
N ALA A 61 -5.26 -10.79 10.32
CA ALA A 61 -6.34 -11.02 9.36
C ALA A 61 -6.00 -10.42 7.98
N PHE A 62 -5.46 -9.20 7.97
CA PHE A 62 -5.01 -8.54 6.75
C PHE A 62 -3.82 -9.26 6.09
N VAL A 63 -2.80 -9.63 6.87
CA VAL A 63 -1.63 -10.36 6.36
C VAL A 63 -2.03 -11.72 5.81
N GLY A 64 -2.92 -12.45 6.50
CA GLY A 64 -3.45 -13.73 6.03
C GLY A 64 -4.13 -13.61 4.67
N PHE A 65 -4.96 -12.57 4.48
CA PHE A 65 -5.58 -12.28 3.19
C PHE A 65 -4.54 -11.99 2.09
N MET A 66 -3.56 -11.13 2.36
CA MET A 66 -2.51 -10.79 1.39
C MET A 66 -1.65 -12.00 0.99
N LEU A 67 -1.39 -12.92 1.93
CA LEU A 67 -0.67 -14.15 1.67
C LEU A 67 -1.50 -15.15 0.86
N ALA A 68 -2.79 -15.29 1.16
CA ALA A 68 -3.70 -16.18 0.43
C ALA A 68 -3.87 -15.76 -1.04
N GLY A 69 -3.81 -14.46 -1.32
CA GLY A 69 -3.85 -13.90 -2.68
C GLY A 69 -2.57 -14.11 -3.51
N ARG A 70 -1.49 -14.68 -2.95
CA ARG A 70 -0.24 -14.92 -3.67
C ARG A 70 -0.28 -16.23 -4.45
N ALA A 71 0.14 -16.17 -5.72
CA ALA A 71 0.51 -17.36 -6.47
C ALA A 71 1.65 -18.14 -5.76
N PRO A 72 1.69 -19.48 -5.88
CA PRO A 72 2.73 -20.31 -5.25
C PRO A 72 4.16 -19.84 -5.59
N ALA A 73 5.10 -20.02 -4.66
CA ALA A 73 6.49 -19.56 -4.78
C ALA A 73 7.20 -20.03 -6.07
N ALA A 74 6.83 -21.20 -6.60
CA ALA A 74 7.35 -21.74 -7.87
C ALA A 74 7.05 -20.84 -9.10
N ALA A 75 5.96 -20.05 -9.07
CA ALA A 75 5.63 -19.08 -10.12
C ALA A 75 6.46 -17.78 -10.02
N ARG A 76 6.92 -17.41 -8.82
CA ARG A 76 7.77 -16.22 -8.59
C ARG A 76 9.22 -16.44 -8.99
N ALA A 77 9.77 -17.63 -8.75
CA ALA A 77 11.18 -17.94 -9.06
C ALA A 77 11.54 -17.80 -10.55
N ARG A 78 10.54 -17.77 -11.44
CA ARG A 78 10.71 -17.55 -12.89
C ARG A 78 10.50 -16.10 -13.31
N GLY A 79 10.47 -15.13 -12.39
CA GLY A 79 10.25 -13.72 -12.71
C GLY A 79 8.90 -13.42 -13.38
N GLY A 80 7.92 -14.33 -13.26
CA GLY A 80 6.66 -14.32 -14.01
C GLY A 80 5.40 -14.16 -13.15
N GLY A 81 5.54 -13.96 -11.84
CA GLY A 81 4.40 -13.70 -10.95
C GLY A 81 3.98 -12.23 -10.94
N PRO A 82 2.79 -11.92 -10.40
CA PRO A 82 2.32 -10.55 -10.30
C PRO A 82 3.21 -9.72 -9.37
N VAL A 83 3.48 -8.49 -9.78
CA VAL A 83 4.27 -7.51 -9.04
C VAL A 83 3.56 -6.16 -9.02
N VAL A 84 3.90 -5.36 -8.02
CA VAL A 84 3.36 -4.01 -7.85
C VAL A 84 4.49 -3.04 -7.54
N ALA A 85 4.24 -1.76 -7.81
CA ALA A 85 5.10 -0.67 -7.37
C ALA A 85 4.21 0.47 -6.89
N HIS A 86 4.46 0.95 -5.67
CA HIS A 86 3.73 2.06 -5.08
C HIS A 86 4.53 3.36 -5.18
N THR A 87 3.85 4.43 -5.54
CA THR A 87 4.36 5.80 -5.37
C THR A 87 3.38 6.59 -4.51
N SER A 88 3.88 7.45 -3.63
CA SER A 88 3.06 8.28 -2.76
C SER A 88 3.51 9.72 -2.89
N ALA A 89 2.55 10.63 -3.02
CA ALA A 89 2.83 12.05 -2.77
C ALA A 89 3.18 12.20 -1.28
N PRO A 90 3.96 13.24 -0.88
CA PRO A 90 4.14 13.57 0.53
C PRO A 90 2.76 13.76 1.18
N PRO A 91 2.41 12.96 2.21
CA PRO A 91 1.10 13.08 2.83
C PRO A 91 1.08 14.25 3.82
N ASP A 92 -0.12 14.74 4.13
CA ASP A 92 -0.34 15.67 5.23
C ASP A 92 -0.50 14.90 6.54
N ILE A 93 -0.11 15.52 7.65
CA ILE A 93 -0.30 14.96 8.99
C ILE A 93 -0.94 16.02 9.88
N ASP A 94 -2.17 15.74 10.27
CA ASP A 94 -2.92 16.54 11.22
C ASP A 94 -2.91 15.89 12.59
N TRP A 95 -3.00 16.71 13.64
CA TRP A 95 -3.04 16.24 15.01
C TRP A 95 -4.31 16.72 15.68
N ASP A 96 -5.11 15.78 16.19
CA ASP A 96 -6.30 16.07 16.98
C ASP A 96 -6.18 15.37 18.35
N ALA A 97 -6.26 16.16 19.43
CA ALA A 97 -6.14 15.67 20.81
C ALA A 97 -4.94 14.71 21.04
N GLY A 98 -3.80 14.99 20.40
CA GLY A 98 -2.58 14.18 20.51
C GLY A 98 -2.58 12.90 19.66
N ARG A 99 -3.60 12.68 18.82
CA ARG A 99 -3.68 11.58 17.87
C ARG A 99 -3.34 12.10 16.46
N PRO A 100 -2.26 11.62 15.85
CA PRO A 100 -1.91 11.98 14.49
C PRO A 100 -2.76 11.20 13.48
N ARG A 101 -3.26 11.92 12.49
CA ARG A 101 -3.90 11.39 11.29
C ARG A 101 -3.09 11.79 10.07
N LEU A 102 -2.80 10.82 9.22
CA LEU A 102 -2.12 11.02 7.94
C LEU A 102 -3.14 10.90 6.81
N THR A 103 -3.10 11.86 5.88
CA THR A 103 -3.91 11.82 4.66
C THR A 103 -3.01 12.03 3.45
N GLY A 104 -3.15 11.20 2.41
CA GLY A 104 -2.36 11.41 1.19
C GLY A 104 -2.76 10.51 0.04
N TYR A 105 -2.28 10.85 -1.16
CA TYR A 105 -2.51 10.04 -2.35
C TYR A 105 -1.42 9.00 -2.55
N ALA A 106 -1.84 7.79 -2.88
CA ALA A 106 -0.97 6.71 -3.34
C ALA A 106 -1.39 6.26 -4.73
N THR A 107 -0.41 6.06 -5.60
CA THR A 107 -0.58 5.44 -6.92
C THR A 107 0.07 4.07 -6.91
N VAL A 108 -0.61 3.07 -7.46
CA VAL A 108 -0.11 1.70 -7.54
C VAL A 108 -0.09 1.26 -8.98
N TRP A 109 1.07 0.82 -9.45
CA TRP A 109 1.25 0.21 -10.75
C TRP A 109 1.25 -1.30 -10.59
N HIS A 110 0.50 -1.99 -11.43
CA HIS A 110 0.30 -3.44 -11.33
C HIS A 110 0.79 -4.13 -12.59
N TRP A 111 1.50 -5.23 -12.41
CA TRP A 111 1.88 -6.14 -13.48
C TRP A 111 1.40 -7.55 -13.14
N ALA A 112 0.79 -8.23 -14.10
CA ALA A 112 0.47 -9.65 -14.02
C ALA A 112 1.74 -10.51 -14.06
N ALA A 113 2.80 -10.01 -14.69
CA ALA A 113 4.13 -10.62 -14.72
C ALA A 113 5.21 -9.53 -14.72
N ALA A 114 6.28 -9.71 -13.94
CA ALA A 114 7.36 -8.71 -13.86
C ALA A 114 8.10 -8.50 -15.20
N ASN A 115 8.22 -9.55 -16.01
CA ASN A 115 8.93 -9.53 -17.27
C ASN A 115 8.11 -10.12 -18.42
N THR A 116 8.51 -9.81 -19.64
CA THR A 116 8.12 -10.51 -20.87
C THR A 116 8.62 -11.97 -20.85
N PRO A 117 8.08 -12.87 -21.70
CA PRO A 117 8.58 -14.25 -21.81
C PRO A 117 10.07 -14.37 -22.14
N THR A 118 10.65 -13.33 -22.77
CA THR A 118 12.09 -13.25 -23.09
C THR A 118 12.94 -12.61 -21.99
N GLY A 119 12.33 -12.29 -20.84
CA GLY A 119 13.05 -11.78 -19.65
C GLY A 119 13.24 -10.27 -19.58
N HIS A 120 12.69 -9.50 -20.53
CA HIS A 120 12.77 -8.03 -20.47
C HIS A 120 11.66 -7.42 -19.60
N PRO A 121 11.91 -6.29 -18.91
CA PRO A 121 10.85 -5.52 -18.26
C PRO A 121 9.76 -5.12 -19.25
N ARG A 122 8.52 -5.00 -18.76
CA ARG A 122 7.36 -4.60 -19.57
C ARG A 122 6.61 -3.42 -18.94
N PRO A 123 5.78 -2.69 -19.72
CA PRO A 123 4.84 -1.72 -19.17
C PRO A 123 3.88 -2.36 -18.16
N ALA A 124 3.41 -1.54 -17.21
CA ALA A 124 2.38 -1.94 -16.25
C ALA A 124 1.09 -2.34 -16.96
N ASP A 125 0.40 -3.31 -16.38
CA ASP A 125 -0.88 -3.78 -16.90
C ASP A 125 -2.01 -2.80 -16.58
N TRP A 126 -2.00 -2.24 -15.38
CA TRP A 126 -2.95 -1.21 -14.98
C TRP A 126 -2.39 -0.39 -13.82
N THR A 127 -3.01 0.75 -13.56
CA THR A 127 -2.71 1.61 -12.42
C THR A 127 -3.95 1.83 -11.59
N THR A 128 -3.79 2.17 -10.30
CA THR A 128 -4.83 2.76 -9.45
C THR A 128 -4.31 3.94 -8.67
N ILE A 129 -5.20 4.89 -8.37
CA ILE A 129 -4.93 6.02 -7.48
C ILE A 129 -5.94 5.99 -6.34
N GLY A 130 -5.43 5.94 -5.11
CA GLY A 130 -6.21 5.94 -3.89
C GLY A 130 -5.89 7.11 -2.99
N LEU A 131 -6.89 7.53 -2.21
CA LEU A 131 -6.70 8.33 -1.02
C LEU A 131 -6.45 7.39 0.16
N VAL A 132 -5.37 7.64 0.89
CA VAL A 132 -4.98 6.95 2.11
C VAL A 132 -5.32 7.83 3.30
N GLU A 133 -6.07 7.28 4.24
CA GLU A 133 -6.38 7.89 5.53
C GLU A 133 -5.97 6.95 6.65
N ASP A 134 -4.93 7.32 7.39
CA ASP A 134 -4.38 6.50 8.47
C ASP A 134 -4.44 7.24 9.80
N ASP A 135 -4.91 6.56 10.85
CA ASP A 135 -4.70 7.00 12.23
C ASP A 135 -3.53 6.23 12.82
N TYR A 136 -2.63 6.93 13.52
CA TYR A 136 -1.42 6.35 14.10
C TYR A 136 -1.49 6.29 15.62
N GLN A 137 -0.89 5.24 16.18
CA GLN A 137 -0.72 5.06 17.63
C GLN A 137 0.73 4.72 17.95
N LYS A 138 1.23 5.28 19.06
CA LYS A 138 2.55 4.93 19.59
C LYS A 138 2.46 3.65 20.42
N VAL A 139 3.19 2.61 20.01
CA VAL A 139 3.28 1.31 20.69
C VAL A 139 4.75 0.96 20.84
N ASP A 140 5.21 0.72 22.07
CA ASP A 140 6.61 0.40 22.40
C ASP A 140 7.62 1.35 21.74
N GLY A 141 7.32 2.66 21.78
CA GLY A 141 8.17 3.70 21.19
C GLY A 141 8.00 3.91 19.68
N ARG A 142 7.29 3.03 18.96
CA ARG A 142 7.10 3.10 17.49
C ARG A 142 5.73 3.66 17.13
N TRP A 143 5.67 4.49 16.10
CA TRP A 143 4.40 4.97 15.54
C TRP A 143 3.91 3.98 14.48
N LEU A 144 2.81 3.31 14.78
CA LEU A 144 2.21 2.26 13.94
C LEU A 144 0.81 2.69 13.50
N ILE A 145 0.37 2.16 12.38
CA ILE A 145 -0.98 2.38 11.84
C ILE A 145 -1.97 1.62 12.73
N ALA A 146 -2.89 2.35 13.35
CA ALA A 146 -3.98 1.82 14.17
C ALA A 146 -5.28 1.70 13.37
N ARG A 147 -5.50 2.59 12.41
CA ARG A 147 -6.59 2.49 11.45
C ARG A 147 -6.06 2.85 10.08
N ARG A 148 -6.52 2.13 9.04
CA ARG A 148 -6.29 2.47 7.64
C ARG A 148 -7.59 2.41 6.87
N LEU A 149 -7.88 3.47 6.13
CA LEU A 149 -8.92 3.51 5.12
C LEU A 149 -8.30 3.88 3.77
N ILE A 150 -8.59 3.09 2.75
CA ILE A 150 -8.21 3.38 1.37
C ILE A 150 -9.47 3.56 0.54
N THR A 151 -9.65 4.74 -0.06
CA THR A 151 -10.76 5.04 -0.96
C THR A 151 -10.27 5.43 -2.35
N PRO A 152 -11.13 5.37 -3.38
CA PRO A 152 -10.78 5.88 -4.70
C PRO A 152 -10.49 7.38 -4.65
N ALA A 153 -9.48 7.86 -5.38
CA ALA A 153 -9.21 9.28 -5.50
C ALA A 153 -10.37 9.99 -6.24
N ALA A 154 -10.84 11.13 -5.72
CA ALA A 154 -12.00 11.87 -6.27
C ALA A 154 -13.30 11.05 -6.40
N GLY A 155 -13.45 9.96 -5.63
CA GLY A 155 -14.60 9.05 -5.75
C GLY A 155 -14.61 8.20 -7.02
N LEU A 156 -13.52 8.24 -7.80
CA LEU A 156 -13.34 7.51 -9.05
C LEU A 156 -12.16 6.56 -8.90
N VAL A 157 -12.31 5.33 -9.38
CA VAL A 157 -11.16 4.44 -9.53
C VAL A 157 -10.60 4.67 -10.92
N ALA A 158 -9.41 5.26 -11.02
CA ALA A 158 -8.65 5.21 -12.27
C ALA A 158 -8.07 3.80 -12.38
N VAL A 159 -8.78 2.86 -13.02
CA VAL A 159 -8.24 1.53 -13.36
C VAL A 159 -7.74 1.59 -14.79
N GLY A 160 -6.44 1.39 -14.99
CA GLY A 160 -5.89 1.19 -16.33
C GLY A 160 -6.47 -0.05 -17.01
N THR A 161 -6.63 -0.03 -18.34
CA THR A 161 -6.94 -1.25 -19.10
C THR A 161 -5.65 -2.08 -19.20
N PRO A 162 -5.72 -3.43 -19.10
CA PRO A 162 -4.60 -4.28 -19.49
C PRO A 162 -4.04 -3.82 -20.84
N PRO A 163 -2.71 -3.79 -21.07
CA PRO A 163 -2.13 -3.37 -22.32
C PRO A 163 -2.83 -4.13 -23.44
N GLY A 164 -3.53 -3.37 -24.29
CA GLY A 164 -4.02 -3.91 -25.54
C GLY A 164 -2.84 -4.47 -26.34
N ARG A 165 -3.11 -5.36 -27.31
CA ARG A 165 -2.10 -5.65 -28.34
C ARG A 165 -1.74 -4.29 -28.94
N GLY A 166 -0.54 -3.79 -28.66
CA GLY A 166 -0.12 -2.46 -29.08
C GLY A 166 -0.47 -2.24 -30.56
N ARG A 167 -0.87 -1.02 -30.92
CA ARG A 167 -1.17 -0.69 -32.31
C ARG A 167 0.10 -0.98 -33.14
N GLU A 168 -0.02 -1.78 -34.19
CA GLU A 168 1.10 -1.96 -35.13
C GLU A 168 1.52 -0.59 -35.64
N VAL A 169 2.80 -0.27 -35.44
CA VAL A 169 3.40 0.94 -36.00
C VAL A 169 3.78 0.59 -37.44
N PRO A 170 3.23 1.30 -38.46
CA PRO A 170 3.67 1.11 -39.83
C PRO A 170 5.18 1.35 -39.91
N ARG A 171 5.91 0.44 -40.55
CA ARG A 171 7.31 0.64 -40.92
C ARG A 171 7.42 1.65 -42.06
#